data_AF-A0A672GHJ0-F1
#
_entry.id   AF-A0A672GHJ0-F1
#
_cell.length_a   1.000
_cell.length_b   1.000
_cell.length_c   1.000
_cell.angle_alpha   90.00
_cell.angle_beta   90.00
_cell.angle_gamma   90.00
#
_symmetry.space_group_name_H-M   'P 1'
#
loop_
_entity.id
_entity.type
_entity.pdbx_description
1 polymer ?
#
loop_
_entity_poly.entity_id
_entity_poly.type
_entity_poly.pdbx_seq_one_letter_code
_entity_poly.pdbx_strand_id
1 'polypeptide(L)'
;MHIVVVLHSRPRKNVLGLRSTFYNAKPLKLNIRDPYIPDKTSDRTPEWQKTAKYDAKLFGRLGSVSGIEPSSLWPSHDQLNKSSQRRETREKEQTRSGLITSSLHLHPREKLIAANMAKMPKMVAEWRRAKREAKRKMKEEKERRTRLLAEARERFGHAVDPRSPKFLEMVAEIEKEEKKKRKLLKRKMREEQVAAGSAPPAAS
;
A
#
# COMPACT_ATOMS: atom_id res chain seq x y z
N MET A 1 59.74 61.85 -38.82
CA MET A 1 58.75 62.91 -38.53
C MET A 1 58.49 62.92 -37.03
N HIS A 2 58.97 63.97 -36.35
CA HIS A 2 58.74 64.18 -34.93
C HIS A 2 57.34 64.76 -34.72
N ILE A 3 56.61 64.24 -33.74
CA ILE A 3 55.52 64.97 -33.09
C ILE A 3 55.70 64.79 -31.58
N VAL A 4 56.18 65.85 -30.95
CA VAL A 4 56.22 66.04 -29.50
C VAL A 4 54.81 66.46 -29.08
N VAL A 5 54.15 65.68 -28.22
CA VAL A 5 52.91 66.10 -27.57
C VAL A 5 53.19 66.31 -26.08
N VAL A 6 53.22 67.57 -25.69
CA VAL A 6 53.33 68.08 -24.32
C VAL A 6 52.00 67.83 -23.61
N LEU A 7 51.95 66.88 -22.67
CA LEU A 7 50.81 66.70 -21.78
C LEU A 7 51.03 67.44 -20.46
N HIS A 8 50.16 68.42 -20.25
CA HIS A 8 50.12 69.32 -19.13
C HIS A 8 49.62 68.64 -17.85
N SER A 9 50.30 68.98 -16.76
CA SER A 9 49.95 68.70 -15.37
C SER A 9 48.55 69.20 -14.99
N ARG A 10 47.74 68.32 -14.35
CA ARG A 10 46.58 68.70 -13.52
C ARG A 10 46.36 67.70 -12.37
N PRO A 11 45.74 68.15 -11.27
CA PRO A 11 46.28 67.98 -9.91
C PRO A 11 45.78 66.75 -9.15
N ARG A 12 46.59 66.32 -8.19
CA ARG A 12 46.23 65.35 -7.13
C ARG A 12 44.99 65.85 -6.39
N LYS A 13 43.84 65.21 -6.63
CA LYS A 13 42.69 65.31 -5.74
C LYS A 13 42.89 64.28 -4.63
N ASN A 14 43.19 64.79 -3.44
CA ASN A 14 43.09 64.07 -2.18
C ASN A 14 41.65 63.55 -2.03
N VAL A 15 41.43 62.28 -2.36
CA VAL A 15 40.27 61.54 -1.90
C VAL A 15 40.64 61.00 -0.53
N LEU A 16 39.87 61.45 0.46
CA LEU A 16 39.94 61.09 1.87
C LEU A 16 40.29 59.60 2.03
N GLY A 17 41.44 59.34 2.65
CA GLY A 17 41.94 58.01 2.90
C GLY A 17 40.97 57.24 3.81
N LEU A 18 40.11 56.42 3.22
CA LEU A 18 39.70 55.18 3.86
C LEU A 18 41.01 54.46 4.18
N ARG A 19 41.38 54.43 5.47
CA ARG A 19 42.33 53.44 5.99
C ARG A 19 41.69 52.08 5.79
N SER A 20 41.77 51.56 4.55
CA SER A 20 41.61 50.14 4.29
C SER A 20 42.72 49.48 5.08
N THR A 21 42.37 48.92 6.23
CA THR A 21 43.23 48.00 6.94
C THR A 21 43.43 46.82 6.00
N PHE A 22 44.51 46.82 5.22
CA PHE A 22 44.95 45.67 4.46
C PHE A 22 45.42 44.61 5.46
N TYR A 23 44.46 43.93 6.10
CA TYR A 23 44.73 42.69 6.79
C TYR A 23 45.07 41.67 5.71
N ASN A 24 46.36 41.43 5.49
CA ASN A 24 46.80 40.32 4.65
C ASN A 24 46.28 39.03 5.29
N ALA A 25 45.28 38.42 4.66
CA ALA A 25 44.80 37.13 5.09
C ALA A 25 45.96 36.13 5.05
N LYS A 26 46.07 35.33 6.11
CA LYS A 26 47.08 34.26 6.13
C LYS A 26 46.86 33.34 4.93
N PRO A 27 47.92 32.85 4.29
CA PRO A 27 47.78 31.94 3.16
C PRO A 27 46.93 30.73 3.57
N LEU A 28 46.10 30.26 2.65
CA LEU A 28 45.24 29.10 2.87
C LEU A 28 46.12 27.87 3.09
N LYS A 29 45.85 27.15 4.17
CA LYS A 29 46.52 25.88 4.48
C LYS A 29 45.91 24.76 3.65
N LEU A 30 46.36 24.61 2.40
CA LEU A 30 45.89 23.58 1.49
C LEU A 30 46.96 22.49 1.32
N ASN A 31 46.56 21.23 1.42
CA ASN A 31 47.44 20.06 1.23
C ASN A 31 47.45 19.64 -0.25
N ILE A 32 48.08 20.45 -1.12
CA ILE A 32 48.02 20.24 -2.58
C ILE A 32 49.26 19.51 -3.12
N ARG A 33 50.42 19.69 -2.48
CA ARG A 33 51.70 19.24 -3.04
C ARG A 33 52.08 17.82 -2.62
N ASP A 34 52.14 17.58 -1.33
CA ASP A 34 52.73 16.34 -0.82
C ASP A 34 51.63 15.44 -0.22
N PRO A 35 51.32 14.31 -0.89
CA PRO A 35 50.40 13.35 -0.32
C PRO A 35 50.98 12.76 0.97
N TYR A 36 50.14 12.62 1.98
CA TYR A 36 50.53 11.95 3.23
C TYR A 36 50.73 10.45 2.99
N ILE A 37 51.96 9.99 3.12
CA ILE A 37 52.35 8.58 3.09
C ILE A 37 52.84 8.21 4.50
N PRO A 38 52.12 7.35 5.24
CA PRO A 38 52.51 7.00 6.60
C PRO A 38 53.74 6.09 6.60
N ASP A 39 54.62 6.29 7.58
CA ASP A 39 55.71 5.37 7.87
C ASP A 39 55.18 4.15 8.62
N LYS A 40 55.28 2.97 8.01
CA LYS A 40 54.78 1.70 8.56
C LYS A 40 55.62 1.21 9.74
N THR A 41 56.87 1.65 9.83
CA THR A 41 57.82 1.23 10.88
C THR A 41 57.67 2.03 12.17
N SER A 42 56.95 3.15 12.12
CA SER A 42 56.72 4.00 13.29
C SER A 42 55.60 3.47 14.18
N ASP A 43 55.85 3.44 15.49
CA ASP A 43 54.83 3.14 16.51
C ASP A 43 53.75 4.23 16.62
N ARG A 44 54.03 5.44 16.11
CA ARG A 44 53.05 6.54 16.08
C ARG A 44 51.98 6.34 15.02
N THR A 45 52.20 5.45 14.06
CA THR A 45 51.26 5.14 12.98
C THR A 45 50.21 4.15 13.48
N PRO A 46 48.91 4.47 13.38
CA PRO A 46 47.84 3.54 13.77
C PRO A 46 47.87 2.23 12.97
N GLU A 47 47.54 1.12 13.63
CA GLU A 47 47.57 -0.23 13.02
C GLU A 47 46.73 -0.36 11.74
N TRP A 48 45.59 0.35 11.66
CA TRP A 48 44.74 0.33 10.48
C TRP A 48 45.40 0.99 9.25
N GLN A 49 46.37 1.89 9.43
CA GLN A 49 47.16 2.49 8.34
C GLN A 49 48.27 1.55 7.84
N LYS A 50 48.68 0.57 8.66
CA LYS A 50 49.67 -0.45 8.31
C LYS A 50 49.05 -1.62 7.50
N THR A 51 47.72 -1.67 7.38
CA THR A 51 47.00 -2.78 6.73
C THR A 51 46.99 -2.64 5.20
N ALA A 52 47.00 -3.77 4.48
CA ALA A 52 46.85 -3.81 3.00
C ALA A 52 45.59 -3.10 2.46
N LYS A 53 44.53 -3.02 3.29
CA LYS A 53 43.31 -2.26 2.99
C LYS A 53 43.57 -0.75 2.86
N TYR A 54 44.47 -0.21 3.68
CA TYR A 54 44.86 1.19 3.61
C TYR A 54 45.75 1.44 2.39
N ASP A 55 46.66 0.52 2.09
CA ASP A 55 47.48 0.54 0.87
C ASP A 55 46.59 0.61 -0.39
N ALA A 56 45.59 -0.27 -0.50
CA ALA A 56 44.63 -0.24 -1.61
C ALA A 56 43.88 1.11 -1.72
N LYS A 57 43.54 1.72 -0.58
CA LYS A 57 42.88 3.03 -0.54
C LYS A 57 43.83 4.15 -0.96
N LEU A 58 45.10 4.07 -0.60
CA LEU A 58 46.13 5.05 -0.95
C LEU A 58 46.44 4.97 -2.45
N PHE A 59 46.63 3.75 -2.97
CA PHE A 59 46.81 3.49 -4.40
C PHE A 59 45.59 3.96 -5.22
N GLY A 60 44.36 3.73 -4.73
CA GLY A 60 43.15 4.24 -5.41
C GLY A 60 43.05 5.77 -5.46
N ARG A 61 43.75 6.51 -4.58
CA ARG A 61 43.72 7.98 -4.53
C ARG A 61 44.87 8.63 -5.29
N LEU A 62 46.07 8.06 -5.17
CA LEU A 62 47.31 8.64 -5.68
C LEU A 62 47.86 7.89 -6.89
N GLY A 63 47.28 6.73 -7.23
CA GLY A 63 47.80 5.83 -8.25
C GLY A 63 49.19 5.32 -7.90
N SER A 64 50.02 5.15 -8.93
CA SER A 64 51.40 4.66 -8.80
C SER A 64 52.30 5.59 -7.99
N VAL A 65 51.93 6.86 -7.78
CA VAL A 65 52.69 7.82 -6.96
C VAL A 65 52.79 7.36 -5.50
N SER A 66 51.88 6.50 -5.03
CA SER A 66 51.95 5.94 -3.68
C SER A 66 53.06 4.92 -3.47
N GLY A 67 53.74 4.46 -4.53
CA GLY A 67 54.82 3.47 -4.43
C GLY A 67 54.35 2.08 -3.98
N ILE A 68 53.07 1.76 -4.17
CA ILE A 68 52.48 0.46 -3.80
C ILE A 68 52.46 -0.43 -5.03
N GLU A 69 52.97 -1.65 -4.90
CA GLU A 69 52.94 -2.67 -5.95
C GLU A 69 51.50 -3.10 -6.27
N PRO A 70 51.03 -2.94 -7.53
CA PRO A 70 49.66 -3.28 -7.92
C PRO A 70 49.33 -4.77 -7.73
N SER A 71 50.33 -5.65 -7.81
CA SER A 71 50.18 -7.10 -7.61
C SER A 71 49.77 -7.45 -6.18
N SER A 72 50.22 -6.68 -5.19
CA SER A 72 49.89 -6.88 -3.77
C SER A 72 48.43 -6.55 -3.43
N LEU A 73 47.74 -5.80 -4.30
CA LEU A 73 46.34 -5.41 -4.11
C LEU A 73 45.36 -6.57 -4.38
N TRP A 74 45.79 -7.54 -5.18
CA TRP A 74 44.98 -8.71 -5.46
C TRP A 74 44.96 -9.64 -4.25
N PRO A 75 43.79 -10.23 -3.91
CA PRO A 75 43.71 -11.20 -2.83
C PRO A 75 44.66 -12.38 -3.07
N SER A 76 45.28 -12.86 -2.00
CA SER A 76 46.04 -14.11 -2.07
C SER A 76 45.12 -15.29 -2.41
N HIS A 77 45.68 -16.33 -3.01
CA HIS A 77 44.96 -17.55 -3.41
C HIS A 77 44.14 -18.15 -2.25
N ASP A 78 44.68 -18.16 -1.03
CA ASP A 78 43.96 -18.64 0.15
C ASP A 78 42.74 -17.78 0.52
N GLN A 79 42.83 -16.47 0.31
CA GLN A 79 41.72 -15.55 0.54
C GLN A 79 40.62 -15.77 -0.50
N LEU A 80 40.99 -16.03 -1.76
CA LEU A 80 40.06 -16.38 -2.83
C LEU A 80 39.32 -17.69 -2.51
N ASN A 81 40.03 -18.73 -2.08
CA ASN A 81 39.41 -20.01 -1.72
C ASN A 81 38.42 -19.88 -0.57
N LYS A 82 38.81 -19.17 0.50
CA LYS A 82 37.92 -18.90 1.64
C LYS A 82 36.69 -18.09 1.22
N SER A 83 36.86 -17.12 0.33
CA SER A 83 35.75 -16.31 -0.18
C SER A 83 34.78 -17.13 -1.04
N SER A 84 35.31 -18.05 -1.84
CA SER A 84 34.53 -18.93 -2.72
C SER A 84 33.73 -19.94 -1.91
N GLN A 85 34.39 -20.64 -0.97
CA GLN A 85 33.72 -21.57 -0.06
C GLN A 85 32.59 -20.90 0.73
N ARG A 86 32.82 -19.69 1.25
CA ARG A 86 31.79 -18.92 1.98
C ARG A 86 30.61 -18.51 1.09
N ARG A 87 30.84 -18.23 -0.19
CA ARG A 87 29.76 -17.92 -1.14
C ARG A 87 28.92 -19.15 -1.42
N GLU A 88 29.57 -20.27 -1.72
CA GLU A 88 28.89 -21.54 -2.00
C GLU A 88 28.03 -22.01 -0.83
N THR A 89 28.53 -21.92 0.42
CA THR A 89 27.75 -22.29 1.59
C THR A 89 26.54 -21.39 1.78
N ARG A 90 26.73 -20.06 1.63
CA ARG A 90 25.65 -19.07 1.74
C ARG A 90 24.56 -19.30 0.69
N GLU A 91 24.94 -19.56 -0.56
CA GLU A 91 23.98 -19.84 -1.64
C GLU A 91 23.17 -21.09 -1.35
N LYS A 92 23.81 -22.19 -0.93
CA LYS A 92 23.13 -23.44 -0.56
C LYS A 92 22.14 -23.24 0.60
N GLU A 93 22.50 -22.43 1.59
CA GLU A 93 21.61 -22.09 2.71
C GLU A 93 20.43 -21.23 2.27
N GLN A 94 20.64 -20.27 1.38
CA GLN A 94 19.59 -19.42 0.82
C GLN A 94 18.60 -20.23 -0.03
N THR A 95 19.08 -21.15 -0.87
CA THR A 95 18.19 -22.01 -1.66
C THR A 95 17.40 -22.95 -0.76
N ARG A 96 18.06 -23.56 0.25
CA ARG A 96 17.38 -24.48 1.19
C ARG A 96 16.33 -23.75 2.02
N SER A 97 16.66 -22.60 2.58
CA SER A 97 15.70 -21.79 3.35
C SER A 97 14.54 -21.30 2.49
N GLY A 98 14.79 -20.85 1.26
CA GLY A 98 13.75 -20.43 0.31
C GLY A 98 12.77 -21.56 -0.07
N LEU A 99 13.27 -22.78 -0.24
CA LEU A 99 12.42 -23.95 -0.52
C LEU A 99 11.54 -24.33 0.67
N ILE A 100 12.09 -24.30 1.90
CA ILE A 100 11.35 -24.61 3.13
C ILE A 100 10.28 -23.56 3.40
N THR A 101 10.59 -22.27 3.27
CA THR A 101 9.59 -21.21 3.46
C THR A 101 8.49 -21.31 2.42
N SER A 102 8.83 -21.56 1.15
CA SER A 102 7.83 -21.71 0.09
C SER A 102 6.88 -22.88 0.38
N SER A 103 7.40 -24.05 0.75
CA SER A 103 6.55 -25.22 1.04
C SER A 103 5.67 -25.03 2.28
N LEU A 104 6.18 -24.38 3.33
CA LEU A 104 5.42 -24.09 4.55
C LEU A 104 4.20 -23.20 4.32
N HIS A 105 4.26 -22.26 3.36
CA HIS A 105 3.15 -21.34 3.08
C HIS A 105 2.17 -21.88 2.03
N LEU A 106 2.61 -22.75 1.12
CA LEU A 106 1.74 -23.34 0.09
C LEU A 106 0.68 -24.26 0.71
N HIS A 107 1.10 -25.14 1.62
CA HIS A 107 0.21 -26.15 2.20
C HIS A 107 -1.00 -25.61 3.00
N PRO A 108 -0.85 -24.66 3.94
CA PRO A 108 -2.00 -24.09 4.65
C PRO A 108 -2.90 -23.28 3.71
N ARG A 109 -2.31 -22.59 2.70
CA ARG A 109 -3.06 -21.84 1.70
C ARG A 109 -3.94 -22.76 0.86
N GLU A 110 -3.39 -23.87 0.38
CA GLU A 110 -4.13 -24.89 -0.39
C GLU A 110 -5.27 -25.50 0.42
N LYS A 111 -5.02 -25.85 1.69
CA LYS A 111 -6.06 -26.36 2.61
C LYS A 111 -7.20 -25.35 2.80
N LEU A 112 -6.88 -24.07 2.97
CA LEU A 112 -7.87 -23.00 3.09
C LEU A 112 -8.67 -22.84 1.79
N ILE A 113 -8.00 -22.86 0.63
CA ILE A 113 -8.66 -22.78 -0.67
C ILE A 113 -9.62 -23.96 -0.84
N ALA A 114 -9.19 -25.20 -0.54
CA ALA A 114 -10.04 -26.38 -0.63
C ALA A 114 -11.28 -26.29 0.28
N ALA A 115 -11.10 -25.84 1.52
CA ALA A 115 -12.21 -25.63 2.46
C ALA A 115 -13.21 -24.57 1.98
N ASN A 116 -12.72 -23.48 1.38
CA ASN A 116 -13.57 -22.44 0.81
C ASN A 116 -14.31 -22.95 -0.44
N MET A 117 -13.60 -23.65 -1.34
CA MET A 117 -14.18 -24.24 -2.53
C MET A 117 -15.30 -25.24 -2.20
N ALA A 118 -15.18 -26.00 -1.11
CA ALA A 118 -16.24 -26.89 -0.65
C ALA A 118 -17.51 -26.14 -0.16
N LYS A 119 -17.35 -24.92 0.38
CA LYS A 119 -18.47 -24.07 0.84
C LYS A 119 -19.14 -23.30 -0.29
N MET A 120 -18.41 -22.99 -1.36
CA MET A 120 -18.88 -22.17 -2.47
C MET A 120 -20.21 -22.65 -3.11
N PRO A 121 -20.45 -23.94 -3.38
CA PRO A 121 -21.70 -24.39 -4.01
C PRO A 121 -22.95 -24.04 -3.19
N LYS A 122 -22.88 -24.17 -1.86
CA LYS A 122 -23.98 -23.81 -0.95
C LYS A 122 -24.26 -22.31 -0.99
N MET A 123 -23.22 -21.49 -0.87
CA MET A 123 -23.35 -20.02 -0.92
C MET A 123 -23.90 -19.54 -2.27
N VAL A 124 -23.46 -20.13 -3.38
CA VAL A 124 -23.98 -19.81 -4.72
C VAL A 124 -25.46 -20.17 -4.84
N ALA A 125 -25.88 -21.31 -4.30
CA ALA A 125 -27.29 -21.73 -4.30
C ALA A 125 -28.16 -20.76 -3.48
N GLU A 126 -27.71 -20.38 -2.29
CA GLU A 126 -28.37 -19.39 -1.44
C GLU A 126 -28.48 -18.03 -2.11
N TRP A 127 -27.39 -17.53 -2.70
CA TRP A 127 -27.39 -16.27 -3.43
C TRP A 127 -28.36 -16.30 -4.62
N ARG A 128 -28.39 -17.39 -5.40
CA ARG A 128 -29.35 -17.56 -6.51
C ARG A 128 -30.79 -17.61 -6.02
N ARG A 129 -31.06 -18.23 -4.85
CA ARG A 129 -32.39 -18.25 -4.23
C ARG A 129 -32.80 -16.84 -3.78
N ALA A 130 -31.93 -16.15 -3.03
CA ALA A 130 -32.17 -14.78 -2.58
C ALA A 130 -32.44 -13.83 -3.76
N LYS A 131 -31.68 -13.94 -4.86
CA LYS A 131 -31.89 -13.14 -6.07
C LYS A 131 -33.25 -13.41 -6.73
N ARG A 132 -33.68 -14.68 -6.77
CA ARG A 132 -35.01 -15.06 -7.30
C ARG A 132 -36.12 -14.55 -6.40
N GLU A 133 -35.98 -14.67 -5.09
CA GLU A 133 -36.96 -14.17 -4.12
C GLU A 133 -37.08 -12.65 -4.17
N ALA A 134 -35.96 -11.92 -4.25
CA ALA A 134 -35.97 -10.47 -4.43
C ALA A 134 -36.68 -10.07 -5.73
N LYS A 135 -36.41 -10.76 -6.85
CA LYS A 135 -37.11 -10.53 -8.12
C LYS A 135 -38.60 -10.82 -8.01
N ARG A 136 -38.99 -11.86 -7.26
CA ARG A 136 -40.40 -12.21 -7.04
C ARG A 136 -41.10 -11.13 -6.22
N LYS A 137 -40.53 -10.70 -5.09
CA LYS A 137 -41.06 -9.62 -4.26
C LYS A 137 -41.22 -8.31 -5.05
N MET A 138 -40.22 -7.94 -5.86
CA MET A 138 -40.31 -6.76 -6.73
C MET A 138 -41.44 -6.86 -7.77
N LYS A 139 -41.77 -8.07 -8.27
CA LYS A 139 -42.91 -8.27 -9.16
C LYS A 139 -44.22 -8.18 -8.40
N GLU A 140 -44.33 -8.86 -7.26
CA GLU A 140 -45.51 -8.83 -6.38
C GLU A 140 -45.83 -7.38 -5.94
N GLU A 141 -44.82 -6.57 -5.60
CA GLU A 141 -44.98 -5.15 -5.25
C GLU A 141 -45.44 -4.30 -6.45
N LYS A 142 -44.89 -4.56 -7.65
CA LYS A 142 -45.35 -3.89 -8.87
C LYS A 142 -46.80 -4.24 -9.17
N GLU A 143 -47.17 -5.51 -9.09
CA GLU A 143 -48.54 -5.98 -9.28
C GLU A 143 -49.49 -5.41 -8.23
N ARG A 144 -49.08 -5.36 -6.95
CA ARG A 144 -49.84 -4.72 -5.88
C ARG A 144 -50.05 -3.23 -6.18
N ARG A 145 -48.99 -2.53 -6.59
CA ARG A 145 -49.07 -1.12 -6.97
C ARG A 145 -50.00 -0.90 -8.17
N THR A 146 -49.93 -1.73 -9.20
CA THR A 146 -50.82 -1.62 -10.36
C THR A 146 -52.28 -1.89 -9.99
N ARG A 147 -52.55 -2.84 -9.09
CA ARG A 147 -53.91 -3.11 -8.58
C ARG A 147 -54.46 -1.91 -7.80
N LEU A 148 -53.68 -1.33 -6.90
CA LEU A 148 -54.08 -0.14 -6.14
C LEU A 148 -54.34 1.06 -7.06
N LEU A 149 -53.55 1.23 -8.12
CA LEU A 149 -53.77 2.29 -9.11
C LEU A 149 -55.02 2.03 -9.97
N ALA A 150 -55.32 0.78 -10.31
CA ALA A 150 -56.54 0.44 -11.03
C ALA A 150 -57.78 0.73 -10.17
N GLU A 151 -57.79 0.29 -8.91
CA GLU A 151 -58.90 0.56 -7.98
C GLU A 151 -59.10 2.07 -7.74
N ALA A 152 -58.01 2.84 -7.63
CA ALA A 152 -58.09 4.29 -7.53
C ALA A 152 -58.66 4.94 -8.80
N ARG A 153 -58.35 4.39 -9.98
CA ARG A 153 -58.90 4.87 -11.26
C ARG A 153 -60.40 4.64 -11.36
N GLU A 154 -60.90 3.52 -10.84
CA GLU A 154 -62.35 3.25 -10.79
C GLU A 154 -63.08 4.20 -9.83
N ARG A 155 -62.48 4.54 -8.68
CA ARG A 155 -63.12 5.41 -7.67
C ARG A 155 -63.02 6.90 -7.96
N PHE A 156 -61.87 7.36 -8.47
CA PHE A 156 -61.55 8.80 -8.60
C PHE A 156 -61.27 9.24 -10.05
N GLY A 157 -61.30 8.33 -11.03
CA GLY A 157 -61.06 8.61 -12.45
C GLY A 157 -59.59 8.45 -12.90
N HIS A 158 -59.30 8.73 -14.17
CA HIS A 158 -57.97 8.45 -14.75
C HIS A 158 -56.83 9.38 -14.27
N ALA A 159 -57.14 10.55 -13.71
CA ALA A 159 -56.17 11.57 -13.29
C ALA A 159 -55.78 11.48 -11.80
N VAL A 160 -55.40 10.30 -11.32
CA VAL A 160 -55.01 10.09 -9.90
C VAL A 160 -53.50 10.03 -9.74
N ASP A 161 -52.96 10.98 -8.98
CA ASP A 161 -51.57 10.98 -8.54
C ASP A 161 -51.40 10.08 -7.30
N PRO A 162 -50.45 9.13 -7.29
CA PRO A 162 -50.09 8.32 -6.12
C PRO A 162 -49.73 9.11 -4.85
N ARG A 163 -49.39 10.40 -4.96
CA ARG A 163 -49.04 11.27 -3.82
C ARG A 163 -50.21 12.08 -3.27
N SER A 164 -51.37 12.03 -3.94
CA SER A 164 -52.54 12.80 -3.53
C SER A 164 -53.11 12.31 -2.19
N PRO A 165 -53.62 13.22 -1.33
CA PRO A 165 -54.14 12.84 0.00
C PRO A 165 -55.32 11.86 -0.10
N LYS A 166 -56.17 12.01 -1.11
CA LYS A 166 -57.32 11.13 -1.38
C LYS A 166 -56.89 9.68 -1.66
N PHE A 167 -55.81 9.49 -2.41
CA PHE A 167 -55.26 8.16 -2.69
C PHE A 167 -54.69 7.52 -1.41
N LEU A 168 -54.01 8.30 -0.57
CA LEU A 168 -53.43 7.82 0.68
C LEU A 168 -54.52 7.39 1.68
N GLU A 169 -55.63 8.12 1.76
CA GLU A 169 -56.79 7.75 2.59
C GLU A 169 -57.42 6.44 2.12
N MET A 170 -57.66 6.30 0.81
CA MET A 170 -58.18 5.06 0.22
C MET A 170 -57.27 3.86 0.48
N VAL A 171 -55.96 4.00 0.29
CA VAL A 171 -54.99 2.94 0.58
C VAL A 171 -55.02 2.58 2.08
N ALA A 172 -55.12 3.57 2.97
CA ALA A 172 -55.21 3.34 4.40
C ALA A 172 -56.50 2.60 4.82
N GLU A 173 -57.62 2.84 4.14
CA GLU A 173 -58.86 2.08 4.34
C GLU A 173 -58.71 0.62 3.91
N ILE A 174 -58.16 0.38 2.71
CA ILE A 174 -57.91 -0.97 2.18
C ILE A 174 -56.97 -1.75 3.12
N GLU A 175 -55.90 -1.11 3.61
CA GLU A 175 -54.98 -1.74 4.56
C GLU A 175 -55.62 -2.04 5.93
N LYS A 176 -56.52 -1.18 6.41
CA LYS A 176 -57.29 -1.43 7.64
C LYS A 176 -58.23 -2.63 7.46
N GLU A 177 -58.91 -2.74 6.33
CA GLU A 177 -59.78 -3.86 6.01
C GLU A 177 -59.00 -5.17 5.84
N GLU A 178 -57.90 -5.15 5.10
CA GLU A 178 -57.02 -6.31 4.97
C GLU A 178 -56.47 -6.76 6.33
N LYS A 179 -56.06 -5.82 7.19
CA LYS A 179 -55.57 -6.14 8.54
C LYS A 179 -56.65 -6.77 9.41
N LYS A 180 -57.90 -6.31 9.31
CA LYS A 180 -59.05 -6.95 9.99
C LYS A 180 -59.29 -8.36 9.46
N LYS A 181 -59.32 -8.54 8.12
CA LYS A 181 -59.49 -9.87 7.47
C LYS A 181 -58.37 -10.84 7.87
N ARG A 182 -57.11 -10.40 7.83
CA ARG A 182 -55.94 -11.21 8.26
C ARG A 182 -56.01 -11.61 9.73
N LYS A 183 -56.44 -10.71 10.62
CA LYS A 183 -56.63 -11.03 12.05
C LYS A 183 -57.72 -12.08 12.25
N LEU A 184 -58.84 -11.97 11.55
CA LEU A 184 -59.94 -12.93 11.62
C LEU A 184 -59.51 -14.30 11.08
N LEU A 185 -58.82 -14.36 9.94
CA LEU A 185 -58.28 -15.61 9.40
C LEU A 185 -57.25 -16.24 10.34
N LYS A 186 -56.34 -15.44 10.93
CA LYS A 186 -55.38 -15.94 11.92
C LYS A 186 -56.08 -16.47 13.18
N ARG A 187 -57.17 -15.83 13.62
CA ARG A 187 -57.97 -16.28 14.75
C ARG A 187 -58.67 -17.61 14.43
N LYS A 188 -59.30 -17.74 13.26
CA LYS A 188 -59.92 -18.99 12.79
C LYS A 188 -58.91 -20.14 12.69
N MET A 189 -57.75 -19.91 12.07
CA MET A 189 -56.69 -20.93 11.99
C MET A 189 -56.18 -21.35 13.38
N ARG A 190 -56.19 -20.44 14.36
CA ARG A 190 -55.81 -20.75 15.74
C ARG A 190 -56.90 -21.53 16.48
N GLU A 191 -58.16 -21.18 16.28
CA GLU A 191 -59.32 -21.91 16.81
C GLU A 191 -59.39 -23.33 16.21
N GLU A 192 -59.11 -23.49 14.91
CA GLU A 192 -59.01 -24.79 14.23
C GLU A 192 -57.81 -25.63 14.72
N GLN A 193 -56.64 -25.03 14.96
CA GLN A 193 -55.49 -25.74 15.54
C GLN A 193 -55.73 -26.17 16.98
N VAL A 194 -56.47 -25.39 17.77
CA VAL A 194 -56.84 -25.75 19.15
C VAL A 194 -57.90 -26.85 19.14
N ALA A 195 -58.88 -26.79 18.24
CA ALA A 195 -59.88 -27.86 18.07
C ALA A 195 -59.28 -29.17 17.54
N ALA A 196 -58.29 -29.11 16.65
CA ALA A 196 -57.55 -30.28 16.16
C ALA A 196 -56.58 -30.85 17.22
N GLY A 197 -56.04 -30.01 18.11
CA GLY A 197 -55.20 -30.43 19.24
C GLY A 197 -55.99 -30.94 20.46
N SER A 198 -57.31 -30.74 20.52
CA SER A 198 -58.18 -31.22 21.61
C SER A 198 -59.02 -32.46 21.25
N ALA A 199 -58.78 -33.09 20.08
CA ALA A 199 -59.37 -34.39 19.78
C ALA A 199 -58.64 -35.47 20.61
N PRO A 200 -59.33 -36.21 21.51
CA PRO A 200 -58.69 -37.26 22.29
C PRO A 200 -58.19 -38.38 21.36
N PRO A 201 -57.03 -39.00 21.63
CA PRO A 201 -56.59 -40.16 20.87
C PRO A 201 -57.63 -41.28 21.07
N ALA A 202 -58.31 -41.66 19.98
CA ALA A 202 -59.15 -42.83 19.96
C ALA A 202 -58.27 -44.07 20.23
N ALA A 203 -58.62 -44.78 21.29
CA ALA A 203 -57.94 -45.99 21.75
C ALA A 203 -57.91 -47.08 20.66
N SER A 204 -56.73 -47.70 20.50
CA SER A 204 -56.53 -49.06 19.97
C SER A 204 -55.20 -49.58 20.49
#